data_AF-A0A7V9U6B6-F1
#
_entry.id   AF-A0A7V9U6B6-F1
#
_cell.length_a   1.000
_cell.length_b   1.000
_cell.length_c   1.000
_cell.angle_alpha   90.00
_cell.angle_beta   90.00
_cell.angle_gamma   90.00
#
_symmetry.space_group_name_H-M   'P 1'
#
loop_
_entity.id
_entity.type
_entity.pdbx_description
1 polymer ?
#
loop_
_entity_poly.entity_id
_entity_poly.type
_entity_poly.pdbx_seq_one_letter_code
_entity_poly.pdbx_strand_id
1 'polypeptide(L)'
;MKEEPKSMDTEALWQLAEAALATEFLLCLTDTTTNVFRICDAKKMEVTLCENEDKVRRAIGIKARETTGKAVSQEVIDAALNAWRIYGKEVGGWPSSFSSREADPGRHNWTFNRFAPEVRDGDYPAWQQFLARLSDPTAFMRFVWSIFQEDSASRQYLWLWGEPRTGKSEVLKLLYSTLGKAAFALDDVQTATKNKHLTSALIHKRLLIYADCRRADFASHALVRNLTTGDPVTVEFKGKDLFSLPIRLKLAVASNYKPEAHDKADASRLLLIRVGGGGRTNDPSWPGELLCQL
;
A
#
# COMPACT_ATOMS: atom_id res chain seq x y z
N MET A 1 39.15 -30.20 -24.89
CA MET A 1 37.73 -30.54 -24.77
C MET A 1 37.08 -29.54 -23.84
N LYS A 2 36.24 -28.64 -24.37
CA LYS A 2 35.29 -27.91 -23.52
C LYS A 2 34.16 -28.90 -23.25
N GLU A 3 33.96 -29.28 -22.01
CA GLU A 3 32.77 -30.05 -21.62
C GLU A 3 31.54 -29.20 -21.99
N GLU A 4 30.71 -29.71 -22.88
CA GLU A 4 29.38 -29.14 -23.11
C GLU A 4 28.62 -29.20 -21.78
N PRO A 5 27.98 -28.10 -21.34
CA PRO A 5 27.16 -28.15 -20.14
C PRO A 5 26.02 -29.14 -20.39
N LYS A 6 26.01 -30.25 -19.66
CA LYS A 6 24.90 -31.21 -19.63
C LYS A 6 23.61 -30.40 -19.45
N SER A 7 22.73 -30.47 -20.44
CA SER A 7 21.42 -29.82 -20.37
C SER A 7 20.75 -30.26 -19.07
N MET A 8 20.54 -29.34 -18.14
CA MET A 8 19.80 -29.62 -16.92
C MET A 8 18.44 -30.22 -17.30
N ASP A 9 18.04 -31.29 -16.61
CA ASP A 9 16.73 -31.90 -16.78
C ASP A 9 15.62 -30.87 -16.55
N THR A 10 14.55 -30.95 -17.34
CA THR A 10 13.43 -30.01 -17.32
C THR A 10 12.74 -30.01 -15.95
N GLU A 11 12.69 -31.17 -15.30
CA GLU A 11 12.17 -31.34 -13.94
C GLU A 11 13.07 -30.64 -12.90
N ALA A 12 14.39 -30.73 -13.04
CA ALA A 12 15.33 -30.07 -12.14
C ALA A 12 15.32 -28.54 -12.33
N LEU A 13 15.16 -28.05 -13.56
CA LEU A 13 14.94 -26.62 -13.84
C LEU A 13 13.63 -26.13 -13.22
N TRP A 14 12.57 -26.94 -13.31
CA TRP A 14 11.27 -26.63 -12.73
C TRP A 14 11.34 -26.59 -11.20
N GLN A 15 11.93 -27.58 -10.55
CA GLN A 15 12.09 -27.59 -9.08
C GLN A 15 12.91 -26.40 -8.58
N LEU A 16 13.90 -25.97 -9.36
CA LEU A 16 14.75 -24.84 -9.01
C LEU A 16 14.01 -23.50 -9.22
N ALA A 17 13.18 -23.39 -10.26
CA ALA A 17 12.27 -22.27 -10.45
C ALA A 17 11.17 -22.23 -9.38
N GLU A 18 10.53 -23.37 -9.11
CA GLU A 18 9.48 -23.49 -8.10
C GLU A 18 10.01 -23.23 -6.70
N ALA A 19 11.18 -23.74 -6.31
CA ALA A 19 11.78 -23.44 -5.01
C ALA A 19 12.16 -21.95 -4.86
N ALA A 20 12.57 -21.29 -5.95
CA ALA A 20 12.85 -19.85 -5.95
C ALA A 20 11.58 -19.01 -5.79
N LEU A 21 10.49 -19.45 -6.42
CA LEU A 21 9.23 -18.73 -6.49
C LEU A 21 8.28 -19.12 -5.34
N ALA A 22 8.35 -20.32 -4.77
CA ALA A 22 7.55 -20.72 -3.62
C ALA A 22 7.98 -20.02 -2.33
N THR A 23 9.27 -19.70 -2.19
CA THR A 23 9.76 -18.95 -1.02
C THR A 23 9.60 -17.44 -1.13
N GLU A 24 9.37 -16.91 -2.33
CA GLU A 24 9.34 -15.47 -2.52
C GLU A 24 8.31 -14.93 -3.53
N PHE A 25 7.64 -15.67 -4.43
CA PHE A 25 6.91 -15.10 -5.59
C PHE A 25 5.78 -16.01 -6.21
N LEU A 26 4.49 -15.60 -6.17
CA LEU A 26 3.38 -16.29 -6.91
C LEU A 26 3.10 -15.66 -8.30
N LEU A 27 2.85 -16.48 -9.35
CA LEU A 27 2.53 -16.08 -10.74
C LEU A 27 1.05 -15.71 -10.96
N CYS A 28 0.77 -14.71 -11.79
CA CYS A 28 -0.50 -14.60 -12.54
C CYS A 28 -0.17 -14.08 -13.95
N LEU A 29 -0.47 -14.86 -14.99
CA LEU A 29 -0.36 -14.43 -16.39
C LEU A 29 -1.62 -13.62 -16.74
N THR A 30 -1.45 -12.46 -17.36
CA THR A 30 -2.58 -11.62 -17.82
C THR A 30 -2.46 -11.46 -19.31
N ASP A 31 -3.22 -12.27 -20.04
CA ASP A 31 -3.25 -12.37 -21.50
C ASP A 31 -1.89 -12.58 -22.21
N THR A 32 -1.95 -13.23 -23.35
CA THR A 32 -0.76 -13.56 -24.16
C THR A 32 -0.12 -12.33 -24.83
N THR A 33 -0.60 -11.12 -24.56
CA THR A 33 -0.20 -9.88 -25.24
C THR A 33 0.56 -8.89 -24.35
N THR A 34 0.44 -8.94 -23.02
CA THR A 34 0.96 -7.86 -22.16
C THR A 34 2.14 -8.19 -21.24
N ASN A 35 2.66 -9.43 -21.20
CA ASN A 35 3.89 -9.81 -20.45
C ASN A 35 3.97 -9.19 -19.03
N VAL A 36 2.84 -9.16 -18.31
CA VAL A 36 2.80 -8.62 -16.95
C VAL A 36 2.88 -9.77 -15.95
N PHE A 37 3.94 -9.79 -15.16
CA PHE A 37 4.11 -10.78 -14.10
C PHE A 37 3.65 -10.18 -12.78
N ARG A 38 2.62 -10.74 -12.13
CA ARG A 38 2.42 -10.48 -10.70
C ARG A 38 3.24 -11.48 -9.90
N ILE A 39 3.81 -10.97 -8.83
CA ILE A 39 4.87 -11.59 -8.07
C ILE A 39 4.58 -11.36 -6.59
N CYS A 40 4.06 -12.36 -5.87
CA CYS A 40 3.80 -12.24 -4.43
C CYS A 40 5.07 -12.45 -3.59
N ASP A 41 5.70 -11.39 -3.07
CA ASP A 41 6.77 -11.48 -2.05
C ASP A 41 6.27 -12.29 -0.84
N ALA A 42 6.61 -13.58 -0.74
CA ALA A 42 6.10 -14.44 0.34
C ALA A 42 6.70 -14.10 1.72
N LYS A 43 7.83 -13.37 1.76
CA LYS A 43 8.43 -12.84 3.00
C LYS A 43 7.86 -11.48 3.38
N LYS A 44 7.43 -10.65 2.41
CA LYS A 44 6.87 -9.30 2.64
C LYS A 44 5.35 -9.19 2.48
N MET A 45 4.66 -10.27 2.09
CA MET A 45 3.22 -10.33 1.85
C MET A 45 2.73 -9.27 0.85
N GLU A 46 3.45 -9.09 -0.26
CA GLU A 46 3.16 -8.06 -1.27
C GLU A 46 2.93 -8.65 -2.66
N VAL A 47 1.83 -8.28 -3.32
CA VAL A 47 1.69 -8.47 -4.78
C VAL A 47 2.49 -7.37 -5.48
N THR A 48 3.72 -7.68 -5.91
CA THR A 48 4.49 -6.78 -6.78
C THR A 48 4.06 -7.02 -8.22
N LEU A 49 3.57 -5.99 -8.90
CA LEU A 49 3.52 -6.00 -10.36
C LEU A 49 4.97 -5.88 -10.86
N CYS A 50 5.52 -6.94 -11.42
CA CYS A 50 6.80 -6.89 -12.10
C CYS A 50 6.57 -6.46 -13.55
N GLU A 51 6.91 -5.19 -13.79
CA GLU A 51 6.89 -4.52 -15.09
C GLU A 51 8.00 -5.03 -16.04
N ASN A 52 8.99 -5.73 -15.48
CA ASN A 52 10.14 -6.32 -16.17
C ASN A 52 10.60 -7.58 -15.43
N GLU A 53 10.96 -8.61 -16.20
CA GLU A 53 11.49 -9.91 -15.79
C GLU A 53 12.83 -9.87 -15.05
N ASP A 54 13.58 -8.75 -15.07
CA ASP A 54 14.89 -8.64 -14.43
C ASP A 54 14.86 -8.94 -12.93
N LYS A 55 13.76 -8.58 -12.25
CA LYS A 55 13.57 -8.93 -10.83
C LYS A 55 13.37 -10.43 -10.64
N VAL A 56 12.65 -11.09 -11.56
CA VAL A 56 12.45 -12.55 -11.56
C VAL A 56 13.77 -13.26 -11.81
N ARG A 57 14.53 -12.82 -12.82
CA ARG A 57 15.87 -13.37 -13.14
C ARG A 57 16.80 -13.27 -11.94
N ARG A 58 16.80 -12.12 -11.25
CA ARG A 58 17.62 -11.91 -10.06
C ARG A 58 17.21 -12.84 -8.91
N ALA A 59 15.91 -13.02 -8.69
CA ALA A 59 15.37 -13.92 -7.67
C ALA A 59 15.76 -15.38 -7.94
N ILE A 60 15.53 -15.86 -9.17
CA ILE A 60 15.95 -17.20 -9.61
C ILE A 60 17.46 -17.36 -9.40
N GLY A 61 18.26 -16.38 -9.81
CA GLY A 61 19.71 -16.41 -9.62
C GLY A 61 20.17 -16.46 -8.16
N ILE A 62 19.53 -15.70 -7.27
CA ILE A 62 19.83 -15.74 -5.82
C ILE A 62 19.50 -17.14 -5.27
N LYS A 63 18.30 -17.67 -5.53
CA LYS A 63 17.91 -18.97 -5.00
C LYS A 63 18.72 -20.11 -5.59
N ALA A 64 18.97 -20.08 -6.90
CA ALA A 64 19.82 -21.05 -7.55
C ALA A 64 21.19 -21.13 -6.88
N ARG A 65 21.73 -19.98 -6.47
CA ARG A 65 22.98 -19.91 -5.71
C ARG A 65 22.85 -20.48 -4.29
N GLU A 66 21.74 -20.23 -3.60
CA GLU A 66 21.46 -20.84 -2.29
C GLU A 66 21.36 -22.37 -2.39
N THR A 67 20.64 -22.88 -3.40
CA THR A 67 20.38 -24.31 -3.58
C THR A 67 21.61 -25.08 -4.07
N THR A 68 22.38 -24.50 -5.01
CA THR A 68 23.52 -25.18 -5.64
C THR A 68 24.88 -24.80 -5.05
N GLY A 69 24.92 -23.78 -4.17
CA GLY A 69 26.16 -23.22 -3.62
C GLY A 69 27.02 -22.45 -4.64
N LYS A 70 26.59 -22.32 -5.89
CA LYS A 70 27.34 -21.69 -6.99
C LYS A 70 26.45 -20.75 -7.80
N ALA A 71 27.05 -19.75 -8.43
CA ALA A 71 26.32 -18.92 -9.40
C ALA A 71 25.97 -19.78 -10.62
N VAL A 72 24.72 -19.69 -11.07
CA VAL A 72 24.23 -20.27 -12.33
C VAL A 72 24.36 -19.28 -13.47
N SER A 73 24.50 -19.79 -14.70
CA SER A 73 24.57 -18.96 -15.90
C SER A 73 23.23 -18.30 -16.22
N GLN A 74 23.26 -17.22 -17.01
CA GLN A 74 22.04 -16.57 -17.50
C GLN A 74 21.18 -17.51 -18.35
N GLU A 75 21.81 -18.40 -19.13
CA GLU A 75 21.10 -19.41 -19.93
C GLU A 75 20.25 -20.35 -19.05
N VAL A 76 20.74 -20.74 -17.88
CA VAL A 76 20.00 -21.57 -16.92
C VAL A 76 18.87 -20.78 -16.26
N ILE A 77 19.10 -19.49 -15.96
CA ILE A 77 18.06 -18.59 -15.42
C ILE A 77 16.93 -18.39 -16.43
N ASP A 78 17.27 -18.16 -17.70
CA ASP A 78 16.29 -17.99 -18.78
C ASP A 78 15.56 -19.30 -19.10
N ALA A 79 16.25 -20.44 -19.05
CA ALA A 79 15.63 -21.77 -19.19
C ALA A 79 14.65 -22.05 -18.04
N ALA A 80 15.00 -21.73 -16.80
CA ALA A 80 14.12 -21.86 -15.64
C ALA A 80 12.90 -20.93 -15.74
N LEU A 81 13.09 -19.69 -16.21
CA LEU A 81 12.00 -18.74 -16.47
C LEU A 81 11.04 -19.27 -17.55
N ASN A 82 11.57 -19.83 -18.64
CA ASN A 82 10.75 -20.41 -19.71
C ASN A 82 10.00 -21.68 -19.27
N ALA A 83 10.67 -22.59 -18.55
CA ALA A 83 10.01 -23.77 -17.99
C ALA A 83 8.86 -23.36 -17.05
N TRP A 84 9.09 -22.33 -16.23
CA TRP A 84 8.05 -21.79 -15.36
C TRP A 84 6.87 -21.16 -16.11
N ARG A 85 7.08 -20.51 -17.27
CA ARG A 85 5.97 -20.01 -18.11
C ARG A 85 5.09 -21.13 -18.66
N ILE A 86 5.71 -22.25 -19.04
CA ILE A 86 5.03 -23.37 -19.69
C ILE A 86 4.28 -24.23 -18.65
N TYR A 87 4.92 -24.48 -17.52
CA TYR A 87 4.44 -25.44 -16.51
C TYR A 87 3.91 -24.77 -15.23
N GLY A 88 4.01 -23.44 -15.13
CA GLY A 88 3.50 -22.67 -14.00
C GLY A 88 1.99 -22.80 -13.90
N LYS A 89 1.50 -23.13 -12.70
CA LYS A 89 0.06 -23.26 -12.46
C LYS A 89 -0.59 -21.88 -12.60
N GLU A 90 -1.53 -21.75 -13.53
CA GLU A 90 -2.34 -20.55 -13.66
C GLU A 90 -3.13 -20.36 -12.37
N VAL A 91 -2.90 -19.25 -11.67
CA VAL A 91 -3.69 -18.90 -10.50
C VAL A 91 -5.02 -18.39 -11.05
N GLY A 92 -6.10 -19.17 -10.87
CA GLY A 92 -7.41 -19.02 -11.53
C GLY A 92 -8.20 -17.75 -11.20
N GLY A 93 -7.54 -16.72 -10.71
CA GLY A 93 -8.07 -15.39 -10.44
C GLY A 93 -6.98 -14.51 -9.85
N TRP A 94 -7.03 -13.22 -10.17
CA TRP A 94 -6.22 -12.22 -9.48
C TRP A 94 -6.33 -12.43 -7.97
N PRO A 95 -5.23 -12.40 -7.18
CA PRO A 95 -5.38 -12.22 -5.75
C PRO A 95 -6.15 -10.92 -5.56
N SER A 96 -7.25 -11.00 -4.80
CA SER A 96 -8.05 -9.84 -4.42
C SER A 96 -7.12 -8.73 -3.95
N SER A 97 -7.45 -7.51 -4.36
CA SER A 97 -6.79 -6.34 -3.81
C SER A 97 -6.84 -6.41 -2.28
N PHE A 98 -5.87 -5.80 -1.61
CA PHE A 98 -5.88 -5.53 -0.15
C PHE A 98 -7.20 -4.91 0.38
N SER A 99 -8.15 -4.57 -0.50
CA SER A 99 -9.43 -3.93 -0.22
C SER A 99 -10.62 -4.44 -1.03
N SER A 100 -10.52 -5.53 -1.81
CA SER A 100 -11.64 -5.99 -2.65
C SER A 100 -12.43 -7.11 -1.99
N ARG A 101 -13.66 -6.79 -1.60
CA ARG A 101 -14.71 -7.64 -1.01
C ARG A 101 -15.08 -8.89 -1.83
N GLU A 102 -14.58 -9.04 -3.06
CA GLU A 102 -15.09 -9.98 -4.06
C GLU A 102 -14.30 -11.29 -4.19
N ALA A 103 -13.19 -11.48 -3.48
CA ALA A 103 -12.56 -12.80 -3.49
C ALA A 103 -13.24 -13.72 -2.47
N ASP A 104 -13.90 -14.74 -3.03
CA ASP A 104 -14.20 -16.05 -2.46
C ASP A 104 -14.77 -16.08 -1.01
N PRO A 105 -16.08 -16.29 -0.83
CA PRO A 105 -16.72 -16.44 0.48
C PRO A 105 -16.13 -17.53 1.38
N GLY A 106 -15.37 -18.48 0.81
CA GLY A 106 -14.70 -19.57 1.53
C GLY A 106 -13.22 -19.34 1.82
N ARG A 107 -12.60 -18.26 1.29
CA ARG A 107 -11.20 -17.90 1.56
C ARG A 107 -11.15 -16.49 2.12
N HIS A 108 -11.01 -16.39 3.43
CA HIS A 108 -10.71 -15.12 4.10
C HIS A 108 -9.47 -14.49 3.47
N ASN A 109 -9.65 -13.34 2.83
CA ASN A 109 -8.63 -12.70 2.01
C ASN A 109 -7.42 -12.28 2.86
N TRP A 110 -6.23 -12.61 2.35
CA TRP A 110 -4.96 -12.81 3.06
C TRP A 110 -4.22 -11.53 3.47
N THR A 111 -4.91 -10.41 3.62
CA THR A 111 -4.27 -9.10 3.72
C THR A 111 -4.40 -8.44 5.08
N PHE A 112 -5.49 -8.70 5.82
CA PHE A 112 -5.66 -8.25 7.22
C PHE A 112 -5.49 -9.36 8.27
N ASN A 113 -5.72 -10.63 7.93
CA ASN A 113 -5.49 -11.75 8.86
C ASN A 113 -4.04 -11.91 9.36
N ARG A 114 -3.08 -11.15 8.80
CA ARG A 114 -1.70 -11.03 9.32
C ARG A 114 -1.34 -9.67 9.90
N PHE A 115 -2.14 -8.62 9.68
CA PHE A 115 -2.12 -7.44 10.54
C PHE A 115 -3.08 -7.75 11.70
N ALA A 116 -2.67 -8.68 12.55
CA ALA A 116 -3.33 -8.98 13.80
C ALA A 116 -2.68 -8.08 14.86
N PRO A 117 -3.16 -6.84 15.07
CA PRO A 117 -2.63 -6.02 16.15
C PRO A 117 -2.82 -6.82 17.43
N GLU A 118 -1.71 -7.11 18.11
CA GLU A 118 -1.79 -7.64 19.46
C GLU A 118 -2.25 -6.49 20.35
N VAL A 119 -3.56 -6.42 20.58
CA VAL A 119 -4.12 -5.47 21.52
C VAL A 119 -3.60 -5.84 22.89
N ARG A 120 -2.80 -4.95 23.48
CA ARG A 120 -2.25 -5.10 24.81
C ARG A 120 -2.78 -3.97 25.67
N ASP A 121 -3.18 -4.30 26.88
CA ASP A 121 -3.44 -3.29 27.90
C ASP A 121 -2.11 -2.63 28.29
N GLY A 122 -2.12 -1.31 28.38
CA GLY A 122 -0.93 -0.54 28.72
C GLY A 122 -1.22 0.95 28.76
N ASP A 123 -0.34 1.69 29.42
CA ASP A 123 -0.42 3.15 29.44
C ASP A 123 0.03 3.74 28.10
N TYR A 124 -0.74 4.69 27.59
CA TYR A 124 -0.45 5.40 26.34
C TYR A 124 -0.36 6.92 26.56
N PRO A 125 0.50 7.42 27.47
CA PRO A 125 0.52 8.81 27.89
C PRO A 125 0.85 9.79 26.75
N ALA A 126 1.66 9.39 25.77
CA ALA A 126 1.97 10.24 24.63
C ALA A 126 0.75 10.43 23.73
N TRP A 127 -0.03 9.35 23.51
CA TRP A 127 -1.31 9.41 22.82
C TRP A 127 -2.35 10.18 23.62
N GLN A 128 -2.45 9.99 24.95
CA GLN A 128 -3.37 10.77 25.79
C GLN A 128 -3.11 12.28 25.67
N GLN A 129 -1.84 12.69 25.70
CA GLN A 129 -1.45 14.09 25.50
C GLN A 129 -1.82 14.62 24.11
N PHE A 130 -1.75 13.79 23.07
CA PHE A 130 -2.21 14.17 21.73
C PHE A 130 -3.73 14.31 21.68
N LEU A 131 -4.45 13.27 22.12
CA LEU A 131 -5.90 13.18 22.09
C LEU A 131 -6.55 14.30 22.91
N ALA A 132 -6.00 14.64 24.07
CA ALA A 132 -6.50 15.73 24.92
C ALA A 132 -6.48 17.11 24.23
N ARG A 133 -5.68 17.29 23.16
CA ARG A 133 -5.60 18.53 22.39
C ARG A 133 -6.54 18.55 21.18
N LEU A 134 -7.19 17.44 20.86
CA LEU A 134 -8.11 17.36 19.73
C LEU A 134 -9.47 17.95 20.10
N SER A 135 -10.09 18.67 19.18
CA SER A 135 -11.48 19.12 19.36
C SER A 135 -12.48 17.96 19.39
N ASP A 136 -12.13 16.83 18.78
CA ASP A 136 -12.92 15.60 18.80
C ASP A 136 -12.00 14.37 18.80
N PRO A 137 -11.49 13.95 19.98
CA PRO A 137 -10.62 12.78 20.07
C PRO A 137 -11.33 11.48 19.67
N THR A 138 -12.64 11.39 19.88
CA THR A 138 -13.42 10.18 19.56
C THR A 138 -13.52 9.98 18.05
N ALA A 139 -13.82 11.03 17.29
CA ALA A 139 -13.84 10.97 15.83
C ALA A 139 -12.46 10.61 15.25
N PHE A 140 -11.39 11.16 15.83
CA PHE A 140 -10.02 10.79 15.43
C PHE A 140 -9.75 9.30 15.65
N MET A 141 -10.01 8.77 16.86
CA MET A 141 -9.82 7.35 17.17
C MET A 141 -10.66 6.45 16.26
N ARG A 142 -11.92 6.81 16.00
CA ARG A 142 -12.80 6.08 15.07
C ARG A 142 -12.28 6.11 13.65
N PHE A 143 -11.75 7.24 13.20
CA PHE A 143 -11.11 7.34 11.89
C PHE A 143 -9.89 6.41 11.80
N VAL A 144 -8.99 6.46 12.79
CA VAL A 144 -7.81 5.59 12.85
C VAL A 144 -8.23 4.12 12.85
N TRP A 145 -9.19 3.74 13.69
CA TRP A 145 -9.74 2.38 13.71
C TRP A 145 -10.32 1.96 12.35
N SER A 146 -11.00 2.87 11.65
CA SER A 146 -11.59 2.59 10.33
C SER A 146 -10.54 2.24 9.25
N ILE A 147 -9.28 2.63 9.43
CA ILE A 147 -8.18 2.22 8.56
C ILE A 147 -7.99 0.70 8.65
N PHE A 148 -8.18 0.12 9.83
CA PHE A 148 -8.00 -1.31 10.10
C PHE A 148 -9.24 -2.17 9.84
N GLN A 149 -10.39 -1.56 9.52
CA GLN A 149 -11.63 -2.27 9.24
C GLN A 149 -11.80 -2.56 7.74
N GLU A 150 -11.71 -3.83 7.36
CA GLU A 150 -11.77 -4.29 5.96
C GLU A 150 -13.01 -3.76 5.21
N ASP A 151 -14.16 -3.77 5.87
CA ASP A 151 -15.48 -3.46 5.30
C ASP A 151 -15.92 -2.00 5.49
N SER A 152 -15.02 -1.11 5.95
CA SER A 152 -15.39 0.27 6.26
C SER A 152 -15.92 1.02 5.03
N ALA A 153 -17.25 1.09 4.93
CA ALA A 153 -17.98 1.83 3.90
C ALA A 153 -18.03 3.35 4.17
N SER A 154 -17.36 3.83 5.21
CA SER A 154 -17.34 5.25 5.54
C SER A 154 -16.68 6.05 4.42
N ARG A 155 -17.44 7.03 3.91
CA ARG A 155 -17.02 8.02 2.90
C ARG A 155 -16.28 9.21 3.52
N GLN A 156 -15.99 9.13 4.82
CA GLN A 156 -15.39 10.23 5.54
C GLN A 156 -13.86 10.23 5.40
N TYR A 157 -13.28 11.42 5.35
CA TYR A 157 -11.84 11.65 5.41
C TYR A 157 -11.49 12.61 6.53
N LEU A 158 -10.28 12.47 7.06
CA LEU A 158 -9.80 13.26 8.19
C LEU A 158 -9.11 14.54 7.71
N TRP A 159 -9.42 15.66 8.35
CA TRP A 159 -8.67 16.90 8.22
C TRP A 159 -8.26 17.44 9.59
N LEU A 160 -6.98 17.29 9.91
CA LEU A 160 -6.33 17.87 11.07
C LEU A 160 -5.89 19.30 10.75
N TRP A 161 -6.41 20.29 11.48
CA TRP A 161 -5.99 21.67 11.33
C TRP A 161 -5.59 22.32 12.64
N GLY A 162 -4.76 23.36 12.60
CA GLY A 162 -4.34 24.11 13.79
C GLY A 162 -2.99 24.79 13.58
N GLU A 163 -2.46 25.40 14.63
CA GLU A 163 -1.17 26.12 14.55
C GLU A 163 -0.01 25.22 14.11
N PRO A 164 1.08 25.79 13.56
CA PRO A 164 2.32 25.05 13.31
C PRO A 164 2.83 24.33 14.55
N ARG A 165 3.62 23.27 14.36
CA ARG A 165 4.30 22.51 15.44
C ARG A 165 3.35 21.89 16.48
N THR A 166 2.15 21.51 16.06
CA THR A 166 1.13 20.84 16.91
C THR A 166 1.21 19.31 16.85
N GLY A 167 2.10 18.73 16.06
CA GLY A 167 2.27 17.28 15.93
C GLY A 167 1.33 16.60 14.93
N LYS A 168 0.48 17.36 14.20
CA LYS A 168 -0.48 16.84 13.20
C LYS A 168 0.23 15.97 12.14
N SER A 169 1.27 16.54 11.52
CA SER A 169 2.02 15.88 10.46
C SER A 169 2.79 14.67 10.97
N GLU A 170 3.32 14.72 12.21
CA GLU A 170 4.03 13.61 12.83
C GLU A 170 3.11 12.42 13.10
N VAL A 171 1.89 12.65 13.61
CA VAL A 171 0.90 11.58 13.79
C VAL A 171 0.50 10.95 12.45
N LEU A 172 0.34 11.72 11.39
CA LEU A 172 0.06 11.14 10.06
C LEU A 172 1.25 10.34 9.50
N LYS A 173 2.49 10.84 9.67
CA LYS A 173 3.71 10.11 9.29
C LYS A 173 3.85 8.80 10.08
N LEU A 174 3.49 8.80 11.35
CA LEU A 174 3.49 7.61 12.19
C LEU A 174 2.49 6.56 11.71
N LEU A 175 1.27 6.98 11.35
CA LEU A 175 0.29 6.07 10.73
C LEU A 175 0.80 5.53 9.39
N TYR A 176 1.44 6.38 8.58
CA TYR A 176 2.09 5.97 7.33
C TYR A 176 3.20 4.95 7.58
N SER A 177 4.09 5.17 8.55
CA SER A 177 5.18 4.22 8.86
C SER A 177 4.65 2.90 9.40
N THR A 178 3.59 2.94 10.21
CA THR A 178 2.93 1.74 10.77
C THR A 178 2.33 0.86 9.67
N LEU A 179 1.66 1.48 8.69
CA LEU A 179 1.05 0.76 7.56
C LEU A 179 2.07 0.39 6.48
N GLY A 180 3.25 1.01 6.49
CA GLY A 180 4.30 0.81 5.52
C GLY A 180 3.79 0.97 4.09
N LYS A 181 3.91 -0.10 3.29
CA LYS A 181 3.52 -0.07 1.88
C LYS A 181 2.01 -0.03 1.65
N ALA A 182 1.19 -0.30 2.66
CA ALA A 182 -0.26 -0.09 2.59
C ALA A 182 -0.65 1.40 2.69
N ALA A 183 0.30 2.30 2.94
CA ALA A 183 0.08 3.74 2.90
C ALA A 183 0.77 4.40 1.69
N PHE A 184 0.29 5.59 1.33
CA PHE A 184 0.88 6.48 0.35
C PHE A 184 0.85 7.92 0.86
N ALA A 185 1.89 8.70 0.57
CA ALA A 185 2.00 10.09 0.97
C ALA A 185 1.94 11.01 -0.25
N LEU A 186 0.99 11.94 -0.25
CA LEU A 186 0.88 13.01 -1.25
C LEU A 186 1.83 14.16 -0.92
N ASP A 187 2.28 14.81 -1.97
CA ASP A 187 2.97 16.10 -1.93
C ASP A 187 2.27 17.16 -2.81
N ASP A 188 2.73 18.41 -2.72
CA ASP A 188 2.21 19.53 -3.50
C ASP A 188 2.40 19.32 -5.01
N VAL A 189 3.44 18.61 -5.44
CA VAL A 189 3.75 18.40 -6.87
C VAL A 189 2.71 17.47 -7.50
N GLN A 190 2.42 16.36 -6.82
CA GLN A 190 1.44 15.37 -7.24
C GLN A 190 0.00 15.90 -7.23
N THR A 191 -0.29 16.90 -6.40
CA THR A 191 -1.61 17.56 -6.35
C THR A 191 -1.72 18.75 -7.29
N ALA A 192 -0.61 19.40 -7.66
CA ALA A 192 -0.59 20.51 -8.61
C ALA A 192 -0.60 20.08 -10.07
N THR A 193 0.05 18.95 -10.40
CA THR A 193 -0.01 18.39 -11.74
C THR A 193 -1.25 17.50 -11.89
N LYS A 194 -1.89 17.51 -13.07
CA LYS A 194 -2.84 16.47 -13.48
C LYS A 194 -2.07 15.16 -13.69
N ASN A 195 -1.51 14.61 -12.60
CA ASN A 195 -0.71 13.41 -12.64
C ASN A 195 -1.64 12.22 -12.85
N LYS A 196 -1.86 11.89 -14.12
CA LYS A 196 -2.67 10.75 -14.57
C LYS A 196 -2.20 9.40 -14.01
N HIS A 197 -0.97 9.33 -13.50
CA HIS A 197 -0.40 8.14 -12.88
C HIS A 197 -0.52 8.13 -11.34
N LEU A 198 -1.17 9.13 -10.73
CA LEU A 198 -1.38 9.11 -9.29
C LEU A 198 -2.30 7.95 -8.89
N THR A 199 -3.39 7.72 -9.64
CA THR A 199 -4.36 6.66 -9.33
C THR A 199 -3.75 5.26 -9.41
N SER A 200 -2.76 5.03 -10.28
CA SER A 200 -2.04 3.76 -10.33
C SER A 200 -1.14 3.52 -9.10
N ALA A 201 -0.62 4.58 -8.49
CA ALA A 201 0.13 4.48 -7.22
C ALA A 201 -0.78 4.23 -6.00
N LEU A 202 -2.08 4.50 -6.12
CA LEU A 202 -3.07 4.33 -5.05
C LEU A 202 -3.71 2.93 -5.04
N ILE A 203 -3.45 2.10 -6.05
CA ILE A 203 -3.91 0.72 -6.07
C ILE A 203 -3.31 -0.01 -4.87
N HIS A 204 -4.15 -0.79 -4.17
CA HIS A 204 -3.78 -1.55 -2.98
C HIS A 204 -3.38 -0.71 -1.76
N LYS A 205 -3.56 0.61 -1.79
CA LYS A 205 -3.35 1.47 -0.62
C LYS A 205 -4.60 1.50 0.26
N ARG A 206 -4.38 1.56 1.57
CA ARG A 206 -5.40 1.71 2.60
C ARG A 206 -5.44 3.09 3.21
N LEU A 207 -4.29 3.75 3.30
CA LEU A 207 -4.19 5.12 3.80
C LEU A 207 -3.49 6.00 2.76
N LEU A 208 -4.10 7.14 2.48
CA LEU A 208 -3.52 8.24 1.78
C LEU A 208 -3.33 9.39 2.76
N ILE A 209 -2.09 9.84 2.96
CA ILE A 209 -1.81 11.00 3.81
C ILE A 209 -1.39 12.20 2.97
N TYR A 210 -1.77 13.39 3.40
CA TYR A 210 -1.21 14.66 2.93
C TYR A 210 -0.80 15.47 4.16
N ALA A 211 0.45 15.28 4.59
CA ALA A 211 0.91 15.69 5.92
C ALA A 211 1.26 17.19 6.05
N ASP A 212 1.44 17.91 4.94
CA ASP A 212 1.66 19.37 4.91
C ASP A 212 0.84 19.99 3.78
N CYS A 213 -0.49 19.97 3.92
CA CYS A 213 -1.37 20.57 2.94
C CYS A 213 -1.46 22.08 3.14
N ARG A 214 -1.04 22.84 2.12
CA ARG A 214 -1.11 24.33 2.11
C ARG A 214 -2.33 24.86 1.36
N ARG A 215 -3.16 23.96 0.86
CA ARG A 215 -4.26 24.23 -0.07
C ARG A 215 -5.61 24.01 0.60
N ALA A 216 -6.28 25.09 0.99
CA ALA A 216 -7.60 25.00 1.61
C ALA A 216 -8.64 24.36 0.66
N ASP A 217 -8.51 24.62 -0.66
CA ASP A 217 -9.37 24.09 -1.72
C ASP A 217 -9.23 22.58 -1.97
N PHE A 218 -8.23 21.91 -1.37
CA PHE A 218 -7.98 20.48 -1.60
C PHE A 218 -9.19 19.60 -1.27
N ALA A 219 -9.97 19.97 -0.25
CA ALA A 219 -11.20 19.29 0.15
C ALA A 219 -12.25 19.19 -0.97
N SER A 220 -12.26 20.17 -1.89
CA SER A 220 -13.21 20.25 -3.00
C SER A 220 -12.67 19.62 -4.29
N HIS A 221 -11.46 19.05 -4.26
CA HIS A 221 -10.82 18.48 -5.43
C HIS A 221 -11.52 17.19 -5.88
N ALA A 222 -11.70 16.99 -7.19
CA ALA A 222 -12.36 15.80 -7.75
C ALA A 222 -11.69 14.49 -7.30
N LEU A 223 -10.37 14.51 -7.12
CA LEU A 223 -9.61 13.38 -6.57
C LEU A 223 -10.14 12.96 -5.18
N VAL A 224 -10.37 13.92 -4.28
CA VAL A 224 -10.88 13.63 -2.92
C VAL A 224 -12.25 12.98 -3.00
N ARG A 225 -13.15 13.52 -3.83
CA ARG A 225 -14.50 12.95 -4.03
C ARG A 225 -14.46 11.52 -4.57
N ASN A 226 -13.60 11.28 -5.56
CA ASN A 226 -13.44 9.97 -6.19
C ASN A 226 -12.89 8.93 -5.20
N LEU A 227 -11.86 9.30 -4.42
CA LEU A 227 -11.23 8.40 -3.46
C LEU A 227 -12.10 8.10 -2.23
N THR A 228 -12.96 9.04 -1.84
CA THR A 228 -13.82 8.90 -0.65
C THR A 228 -15.17 8.24 -0.95
N THR A 229 -15.65 8.30 -2.19
CA THR A 229 -16.96 7.72 -2.55
C THR A 229 -16.86 6.22 -2.82
N GLY A 230 -15.68 5.73 -3.22
CA GLY A 230 -15.44 4.33 -3.56
C GLY A 230 -15.89 3.95 -4.99
N ASP A 231 -16.21 4.96 -5.80
CA ASP A 231 -16.55 4.80 -7.21
C ASP A 231 -15.33 4.33 -8.01
N PRO A 232 -15.53 3.65 -9.16
CA PRO A 232 -14.44 3.31 -10.05
C PRO A 232 -13.68 4.56 -10.50
N VAL A 233 -12.37 4.54 -10.33
CA VAL A 233 -11.48 5.57 -10.85
C VAL A 233 -10.71 5.05 -12.04
N THR A 234 -10.50 5.91 -13.03
CA THR A 234 -9.64 5.59 -14.17
C THR A 234 -8.19 5.51 -13.70
N VAL A 235 -7.57 4.39 -14.06
CA VAL A 235 -6.19 4.06 -13.73
C VAL A 235 -5.40 3.98 -15.02
N GLU A 236 -4.28 4.71 -15.04
CA GLU A 236 -3.35 4.71 -16.18
C GLU A 236 -1.94 4.36 -15.68
N PHE A 237 -1.42 3.24 -16.18
CA PHE A 237 0.01 2.95 -16.10
C PHE A 237 0.73 3.57 -17.30
N LYS A 238 2.00 3.95 -17.11
CA LYS A 238 2.81 4.53 -18.18
C LYS A 238 2.95 3.52 -19.34
N GLY A 239 2.46 3.90 -20.51
CA GLY A 239 2.57 3.08 -21.73
C GLY A 239 1.62 1.88 -21.77
N LYS A 240 0.53 1.87 -21.00
CA LYS A 240 -0.51 0.83 -21.03
C LYS A 240 -1.89 1.43 -21.24
N ASP A 241 -2.83 0.57 -21.62
CA ASP A 241 -4.24 0.94 -21.77
C ASP A 241 -4.88 1.35 -20.44
N LEU A 242 -5.85 2.24 -20.54
CA LEU A 242 -6.62 2.71 -19.40
C LEU A 242 -7.64 1.64 -18.99
N PHE A 243 -7.80 1.47 -17.68
CA PHE A 243 -8.83 0.62 -17.10
C PHE A 243 -9.41 1.30 -15.86
N SER A 244 -10.57 0.86 -15.40
CA SER A 244 -11.25 1.47 -14.25
C SER A 244 -11.42 0.44 -13.14
N LEU A 245 -11.14 0.85 -11.90
CA LEU A 245 -11.33 0.00 -10.72
C LEU A 245 -11.72 0.83 -9.50
N PRO A 246 -12.53 0.27 -8.56
CA PRO A 246 -12.87 0.96 -7.32
C PRO A 246 -11.65 1.02 -6.38
N ILE A 247 -11.25 2.23 -5.97
CA ILE A 247 -10.20 2.43 -4.95
C ILE A 247 -10.88 2.76 -3.61
N ARG A 248 -10.64 1.90 -2.61
CA ARG A 248 -11.18 2.05 -1.25
C ARG A 248 -10.04 2.29 -0.26
N LEU A 249 -9.72 3.56 -0.04
CA LEU A 249 -8.71 4.01 0.92
C LEU A 249 -9.29 5.07 1.86
N LYS A 250 -8.60 5.30 2.98
CA LYS A 250 -8.87 6.42 3.90
C LYS A 250 -7.93 7.56 3.56
N LEU A 251 -8.46 8.77 3.49
CA LEU A 251 -7.67 10.00 3.29
C LEU A 251 -7.52 10.73 4.63
N ALA A 252 -6.30 11.14 4.94
CA ALA A 252 -5.99 11.98 6.10
C ALA A 252 -5.13 13.18 5.68
N VAL A 253 -5.56 14.37 6.04
CA VAL A 253 -4.90 15.62 5.69
C VAL A 253 -4.47 16.33 6.98
N ALA A 254 -3.27 16.90 6.99
CA ALA A 254 -2.83 17.83 8.01
C ALA A 254 -2.51 19.18 7.35
N SER A 255 -3.07 20.25 7.91
CA SER A 255 -2.91 21.61 7.39
C SER A 255 -2.84 22.64 8.53
N ASN A 256 -2.27 23.81 8.26
CA ASN A 256 -2.43 24.96 9.16
C ASN A 256 -3.71 25.76 8.86
N TYR A 257 -4.37 25.46 7.74
CA TYR A 257 -5.56 26.13 7.28
C TYR A 257 -6.78 25.22 7.43
N LYS A 258 -7.95 25.84 7.61
CA LYS A 258 -9.22 25.13 7.46
C LYS A 258 -9.45 24.79 5.99
N PRO A 259 -10.13 23.67 5.68
CA PRO A 259 -10.51 23.37 4.32
C PRO A 259 -11.63 24.29 3.84
N GLU A 260 -11.64 24.56 2.54
CA GLU A 260 -12.75 25.14 1.81
C GLU A 260 -13.54 24.00 1.18
N ALA A 261 -14.70 23.70 1.76
CA ALA A 261 -15.69 22.78 1.19
C ALA A 261 -16.78 23.61 0.51
N HIS A 262 -16.87 23.54 -0.82
CA HIS A 262 -17.79 24.39 -1.57
C HIS A 262 -19.24 23.90 -1.58
N ASP A 263 -19.49 22.62 -1.31
CA ASP A 263 -20.84 22.05 -1.25
C ASP A 263 -21.12 21.21 0.00
N LYS A 264 -22.41 20.95 0.26
CA LYS A 264 -22.87 20.15 1.42
C LYS A 264 -22.36 18.72 1.36
N ALA A 265 -22.14 18.17 0.16
CA ALA A 265 -21.71 16.81 -0.01
C ALA A 265 -20.23 16.67 0.42
N ASP A 266 -19.37 17.62 0.05
CA ASP A 266 -17.98 17.69 0.50
C ASP A 266 -17.89 17.87 2.00
N ALA A 267 -18.71 18.78 2.57
CA ALA A 267 -18.76 19.01 4.01
C ALA A 267 -19.20 17.75 4.79
N SER A 268 -20.15 16.97 4.27
CA SER A 268 -20.64 15.74 4.94
C SER A 268 -19.58 14.64 5.05
N ARG A 269 -18.55 14.68 4.19
CA ARG A 269 -17.44 13.72 4.16
C ARG A 269 -16.27 14.16 5.05
N LEU A 270 -16.28 15.39 5.53
CA LEU A 270 -15.14 15.98 6.23
C LEU A 270 -15.23 15.73 7.74
N LEU A 271 -14.28 14.97 8.28
CA LEU A 271 -14.00 14.94 9.72
C LEU A 271 -13.01 16.05 10.05
N LEU A 272 -13.53 17.23 10.36
CA LEU A 272 -12.74 18.42 10.67
C LEU A 272 -12.35 18.44 12.15
N ILE A 273 -11.07 18.20 12.45
CA ILE A 273 -10.57 18.14 13.82
C ILE A 273 -9.50 19.21 14.02
N ARG A 274 -9.73 20.11 14.97
CA ARG A 274 -8.73 21.10 15.40
C ARG A 274 -7.75 20.44 16.36
N VAL A 275 -6.46 20.69 16.18
CA VAL A 275 -5.40 20.31 17.11
C VAL A 275 -4.93 21.56 17.85
N GLY A 276 -5.12 21.56 19.16
CA GLY A 276 -4.69 22.61 20.07
C GLY A 276 -3.15 22.71 20.16
N GLY A 277 -2.69 23.92 20.50
CA GLY A 277 -1.30 24.17 20.87
C GLY A 277 -0.91 23.49 22.20
N GLY A 278 0.38 23.52 22.51
CA GLY A 278 0.93 22.90 23.71
C GLY A 278 1.29 21.41 23.55
N GLY A 279 2.07 20.89 24.49
CA GLY A 279 2.57 19.51 24.51
C GLY A 279 4.03 19.36 24.11
N ARG A 280 4.56 18.13 24.19
CA ARG A 280 5.95 17.74 23.85
C ARG A 280 6.18 17.61 22.34
N THR A 281 5.46 18.33 21.49
CA THR A 281 5.52 18.15 20.02
C THR A 281 6.86 18.58 19.40
N ASN A 282 7.65 19.37 20.12
CA ASN A 282 9.03 19.72 19.75
C ASN A 282 10.07 18.79 20.38
N ASP A 283 9.64 17.83 21.20
CA ASP A 283 10.52 16.84 21.80
C ASP A 283 10.88 15.77 20.75
N PRO A 284 12.17 15.60 20.41
CA PRO A 284 12.59 14.62 19.42
C PRO A 284 12.24 13.17 19.77
N SER A 285 12.01 12.88 21.05
CA SER A 285 11.64 11.54 21.52
C SER A 285 10.16 11.21 21.33
N TRP A 286 9.31 12.23 21.18
CA TRP A 286 7.85 12.07 21.17
C TRP A 286 7.33 11.15 20.04
N PRO A 287 7.84 11.21 18.80
CA PRO A 287 7.44 10.26 17.75
C PRO A 287 7.78 8.80 18.10
N GLY A 288 8.91 8.56 18.77
CA GLY A 288 9.31 7.23 19.25
C GLY A 288 8.40 6.74 20.37
N GLU A 289 8.05 7.61 21.32
CA GLU A 289 7.09 7.30 22.40
C GLU A 289 5.71 6.93 21.83
N LEU A 290 5.22 7.67 20.82
CA LEU A 290 3.96 7.37 20.15
C LEU A 290 3.99 6.02 19.44
N LEU A 291 5.10 5.70 18.75
CA LEU A 291 5.27 4.43 18.04
C LEU A 291 5.28 3.23 19.01
N CYS A 292 5.94 3.35 20.16
CA CYS A 292 5.99 2.29 21.16
C CYS A 292 4.62 2.02 21.83
N GLN A 293 3.68 2.97 21.74
CA GLN A 293 2.35 2.92 22.36
C GLN A 293 1.22 2.61 21.36
N LEU A 294 1.55 2.30 20.11
CA LEU A 294 0.61 1.99 19.03
C LEU A 294 0.44 0.49 18.83
#